data_AF-A0A7K3GM45-F1
#
_entry.id   AF-A0A7K3GM45-F1
#
_cell.length_a   1.000
_cell.length_b   1.000
_cell.length_c   1.000
_cell.angle_alpha   90.00
_cell.angle_beta   90.00
_cell.angle_gamma   90.00
#
_symmetry.space_group_name_H-M   'P 1'
#
loop_
_entity.id
_entity.type
_entity.pdbx_description
1 polymer ?
#
loop_
_entity_poly.entity_id
_entity_poly.type
_entity_poly.pdbx_seq_one_letter_code
_entity_poly.pdbx_strand_id
1 'polypeptide(L)'
;MNIRSLTRGDGVVIGAAVLLLIASFLDIYSFDDAPDSADIPSLWGSGPVVLGVVLAGVIGAALIVVARAMPQPKKVAGLDLGQFGIAFTVFAAWSALGNIFDPAGAFDGEGGVIDEFGAGLGLILALIATLVMAAAAVATPLVPALKGALIPAARPAAPQPYGGQPQGGYGYPGAQQQP
;
A
#
# COMPACT_ATOMS: atom_id res chain seq x y z
N MET A 1 4.17 2.45 -17.26
CA MET A 1 4.12 1.85 -15.90
C MET A 1 4.20 0.35 -16.05
N ASN A 2 5.09 -0.33 -15.32
CA ASN A 2 5.23 -1.79 -15.36
C ASN A 2 4.75 -2.39 -14.05
N ILE A 3 3.55 -2.95 -14.00
CA ILE A 3 2.98 -3.54 -12.77
C ILE A 3 3.83 -4.71 -12.23
N ARG A 4 4.65 -5.34 -13.08
CA ARG A 4 5.54 -6.44 -12.68
C ARG A 4 6.72 -6.00 -11.83
N SER A 5 7.01 -4.69 -11.74
CA SER A 5 8.04 -4.18 -10.83
C SER A 5 7.55 -4.06 -9.39
N LEU A 6 6.25 -4.21 -9.14
CA LEU A 6 5.69 -4.19 -7.79
C LEU A 6 6.07 -5.47 -7.03
N THR A 7 6.35 -5.29 -5.75
CA THR A 7 6.79 -6.33 -4.82
C THR A 7 5.67 -6.73 -3.86
N ARG A 8 5.85 -7.83 -3.12
CA ARG A 8 4.91 -8.25 -2.07
C ARG A 8 4.70 -7.16 -1.02
N GLY A 9 5.78 -6.43 -0.68
CA GLY A 9 5.70 -5.27 0.19
C GLY A 9 4.81 -4.15 -0.37
N ASP A 10 4.82 -3.92 -1.68
CA ASP A 10 3.90 -2.97 -2.34
C ASP A 10 2.44 -3.44 -2.25
N GLY A 11 2.21 -4.75 -2.35
CA GLY A 11 0.89 -5.33 -2.12
C GLY A 11 0.34 -5.02 -0.73
N VAL A 12 1.19 -5.07 0.31
CA VAL A 12 0.80 -4.70 1.68
C VAL A 12 0.48 -3.22 1.79
N VAL A 13 1.29 -2.34 1.19
CA VAL A 13 1.03 -0.88 1.16
C VAL A 13 -0.30 -0.58 0.47
N ILE A 14 -0.57 -1.21 -0.68
CA ILE A 14 -1.84 -1.05 -1.41
C ILE A 14 -3.01 -1.57 -0.58
N GLY A 15 -2.90 -2.77 -0.01
CA GLY A 15 -3.96 -3.36 0.82
C GLY A 15 -4.28 -2.51 2.05
N ALA A 16 -3.25 -1.98 2.70
CA ALA A 16 -3.40 -1.06 3.82
C ALA A 16 -4.04 0.27 3.38
N ALA A 17 -3.74 0.78 2.18
CA ALA A 17 -4.37 1.99 1.66
C ALA A 17 -5.86 1.78 1.36
N VAL A 18 -6.23 0.61 0.86
CA VAL A 18 -7.65 0.23 0.68
C VAL A 18 -8.34 0.10 2.04
N LEU A 19 -7.70 -0.52 3.03
CA LEU A 19 -8.25 -0.60 4.39
C LEU A 19 -8.44 0.79 5.00
N LEU A 20 -7.48 1.71 4.84
CA LEU A 20 -7.60 3.09 5.30
C LEU A 20 -8.76 3.81 4.61
N LEU A 21 -8.97 3.57 3.31
CA LEU A 21 -10.10 4.15 2.59
C LEU A 21 -11.44 3.62 3.13
N ILE A 22 -11.55 2.32 3.40
CA ILE A 22 -12.74 1.74 4.03
C ILE A 22 -12.95 2.34 5.42
N ALA A 23 -11.89 2.41 6.23
CA ALA A 23 -11.93 3.00 7.56
C ALA A 23 -12.40 4.46 7.53
N SER A 24 -12.07 5.22 6.47
CA SER A 24 -12.45 6.64 6.36
C SER A 24 -13.96 6.89 6.39
N PHE A 25 -14.77 5.91 5.99
CA PHE A 25 -16.23 6.01 5.98
C PHE A 25 -16.89 5.55 7.30
N LEU A 26 -16.10 5.05 8.26
CA LEU A 26 -16.59 4.60 9.56
C LEU A 26 -16.47 5.70 10.60
N ASP A 27 -17.19 5.51 11.70
CA ASP A 27 -17.32 6.46 12.80
C ASP A 27 -15.97 6.81 13.42
N ILE A 28 -15.77 8.11 13.62
CA ILE A 28 -14.56 8.66 14.23
C ILE A 28 -14.59 8.55 15.76
N TYR A 29 -15.77 8.60 16.37
CA TYR A 29 -15.97 8.50 17.82
C TYR A 29 -16.77 7.26 18.19
N SER A 30 -16.63 6.82 19.43
CA SER A 30 -17.55 5.88 20.06
C SER A 30 -18.12 6.50 21.33
N PHE A 31 -19.40 6.26 21.57
CA PHE A 31 -20.10 6.69 22.78
C PHE A 31 -20.66 5.47 23.48
N ASP A 32 -20.45 5.38 24.79
CA ASP A 32 -21.11 4.36 25.59
C ASP A 32 -22.63 4.63 25.60
N ASP A 33 -23.44 3.58 25.43
CA ASP A 33 -24.91 3.62 25.34
C ASP A 33 -25.53 4.39 24.15
N ALA A 34 -24.75 4.75 23.12
CA ALA A 34 -25.34 5.32 21.90
C ALA A 34 -26.22 4.30 21.17
N PRO A 35 -27.46 4.68 20.77
CA PRO A 35 -28.31 3.82 19.95
C PRO A 35 -27.68 3.62 18.57
N ASP A 36 -27.93 2.48 17.93
CA ASP A 36 -27.46 2.17 16.56
C ASP A 36 -27.89 3.23 15.51
N SER A 37 -28.87 4.06 15.83
CA SER A 37 -29.35 5.17 15.00
C SER A 37 -28.64 6.50 15.25
N ALA A 38 -27.65 6.56 16.14
CA ALA A 38 -26.88 7.76 16.40
C ALA A 38 -26.06 8.14 15.16
N ASP A 39 -26.22 9.38 14.69
CA ASP A 39 -25.47 9.90 13.55
C ASP A 39 -24.09 10.36 14.03
N ILE A 40 -23.14 9.43 14.06
CA ILE A 40 -21.76 9.69 14.44
C ILE A 40 -20.97 10.04 13.17
N PRO A 41 -20.20 11.15 13.17
CA PRO A 41 -19.44 11.53 11.99
C PRO A 41 -18.39 10.46 11.65
N SER A 42 -18.20 10.22 10.36
CA SER A 42 -17.05 9.44 9.88
C SER A 42 -15.74 10.26 9.98
N LEU A 43 -14.60 9.67 9.62
CA LEU A 43 -13.32 10.41 9.58
C LEU A 43 -13.41 11.67 8.70
N TRP A 44 -14.28 11.67 7.68
CA TRP A 44 -14.53 12.83 6.84
C TRP A 44 -15.13 14.04 7.57
N GLY A 45 -15.74 13.80 8.73
CA GLY A 45 -16.25 14.86 9.61
C GLY A 45 -15.15 15.66 10.31
N SER A 46 -13.88 15.22 10.29
CA SER A 46 -12.77 15.91 10.92
C SER A 46 -11.70 16.32 9.90
N GLY A 47 -11.62 17.63 9.61
CA GLY A 47 -10.63 18.20 8.70
C GLY A 47 -9.18 17.79 9.03
N PRO A 48 -8.74 17.88 10.30
CA PRO A 48 -7.41 17.42 10.72
C PRO A 48 -7.17 15.93 10.45
N VAL A 49 -8.16 15.06 10.68
CA VAL A 49 -8.03 13.61 10.43
C VAL A 49 -8.00 13.31 8.94
N VAL A 50 -8.86 13.95 8.14
CA VAL A 50 -8.87 13.79 6.69
C VAL A 50 -7.51 14.17 6.10
N LEU A 51 -7.00 15.35 6.44
CA LEU A 51 -5.74 15.84 5.87
C LEU A 51 -4.52 15.07 6.42
N GLY A 52 -4.47 14.90 7.74
CA GLY A 52 -3.33 14.34 8.46
C GLY A 52 -3.21 12.82 8.36
N VAL A 53 -4.33 12.11 8.27
CA VAL A 53 -4.37 10.63 8.31
C VAL A 53 -4.79 10.07 6.95
N VAL A 54 -6.02 10.36 6.52
CA VAL A 54 -6.62 9.69 5.35
C VAL A 54 -5.88 10.09 4.07
N LEU A 55 -5.81 11.38 3.76
CA LEU A 55 -5.19 11.89 2.55
C LEU A 55 -3.68 11.73 2.60
N ALA A 56 -3.02 12.02 3.73
CA ALA A 56 -1.59 11.79 3.86
C ALA A 56 -1.22 10.31 3.61
N GLY A 57 -1.97 9.36 4.18
CA GLY A 57 -1.76 7.93 4.00
C GLY A 57 -1.99 7.48 2.55
N VAL A 58 -3.14 7.84 1.97
CA VAL A 58 -3.50 7.47 0.59
C VAL A 58 -2.53 8.08 -0.43
N ILE A 59 -2.16 9.35 -0.27
CA ILE A 59 -1.17 10.03 -1.13
C ILE A 59 0.20 9.37 -0.96
N GLY A 60 0.62 9.09 0.28
CA GLY A 60 1.88 8.39 0.55
C GLY A 60 1.96 7.04 -0.16
N ALA A 61 0.90 6.22 -0.05
CA ALA A 61 0.80 4.94 -0.76
C ALA A 61 0.85 5.11 -2.29
N ALA A 62 0.10 6.07 -2.84
CA ALA A 62 0.09 6.35 -4.26
C ALA A 62 1.48 6.75 -4.78
N LEU A 63 2.19 7.62 -4.05
CA LEU A 63 3.54 8.05 -4.40
C LEU A 63 4.53 6.88 -4.40
N ILE A 64 4.47 5.99 -3.40
CA ILE A 64 5.32 4.79 -3.32
C ILE A 64 5.07 3.87 -4.52
N VAL A 65 3.80 3.56 -4.78
CA VAL A 65 3.41 2.65 -5.87
C VAL A 65 3.81 3.23 -7.23
N VAL A 66 3.57 4.52 -7.46
CA VAL A 66 3.95 5.21 -8.69
C VAL A 66 5.48 5.23 -8.84
N ALA A 67 6.23 5.55 -7.78
CA ALA A 67 7.69 5.56 -7.81
C ALA A 67 8.27 4.19 -8.19
N ARG A 68 7.70 3.10 -7.65
CA ARG A 68 8.16 1.72 -7.90
C ARG A 68 7.68 1.14 -9.23
N ALA A 69 6.56 1.62 -9.75
CA ALA A 69 6.04 1.24 -11.06
C ALA A 69 6.71 1.99 -12.23
N MET A 70 7.53 3.00 -11.92
CA MET A 70 8.38 3.70 -12.89
C MET A 70 9.70 2.96 -13.13
N PRO A 71 10.21 2.94 -14.38
CA PRO A 71 11.46 2.26 -14.72
C PRO A 71 12.72 2.96 -14.19
N GLN A 72 12.62 4.23 -13.81
CA GLN A 72 13.68 4.98 -13.15
C GLN A 72 13.10 5.81 -12.00
N PRO A 73 13.82 5.93 -10.86
CA PRO A 73 13.39 6.79 -9.77
C PRO A 73 13.36 8.24 -10.26
N LYS A 74 12.15 8.80 -10.38
CA LYS A 74 11.97 10.19 -10.79
C LYS A 74 11.97 11.08 -9.57
N LYS A 75 12.79 12.13 -9.62
CA LYS A 75 12.66 13.27 -8.72
C LYS A 75 11.66 14.25 -9.32
N VAL A 76 10.68 14.70 -8.54
CA VAL A 76 9.75 15.78 -8.91
C VAL A 76 10.06 16.97 -8.04
N ALA A 77 10.36 18.13 -8.66
CA ALA A 77 10.82 19.32 -7.94
C ALA A 77 12.01 19.06 -6.98
N GLY A 78 12.88 18.10 -7.31
CA GLY A 78 14.02 17.70 -6.49
C GLY A 78 13.72 16.65 -5.41
N LEU A 79 12.45 16.33 -5.17
CA LEU A 79 12.02 15.34 -4.18
C LEU A 79 11.96 13.94 -4.78
N ASP A 80 12.54 12.96 -4.09
CA ASP A 80 12.37 11.55 -4.42
C ASP A 80 10.96 11.07 -4.02
N LEU A 81 10.16 10.64 -4.99
CA LEU A 81 8.77 10.23 -4.76
C LEU A 81 8.66 9.04 -3.81
N GLY A 82 9.61 8.12 -3.85
CA GLY A 82 9.60 6.95 -2.99
C GLY A 82 9.84 7.33 -1.53
N GLN A 83 10.88 8.12 -1.27
CA GLN A 83 11.19 8.60 0.08
C GLN A 83 10.13 9.54 0.63
N PHE A 84 9.63 10.46 -0.20
CA PHE A 84 8.57 11.39 0.20
C PHE A 84 7.27 10.64 0.51
N GLY A 85 6.92 9.64 -0.30
CA GLY A 85 5.78 8.75 -0.02
C GLY A 85 5.93 8.00 1.29
N ILE A 86 7.11 7.42 1.58
CA ILE A 86 7.40 6.77 2.87
C ILE A 86 7.20 7.75 4.03
N ALA A 87 7.77 8.96 3.93
CA ALA A 87 7.62 9.99 4.96
C ALA A 87 6.15 10.33 5.20
N PHE A 88 5.34 10.45 4.14
CA PHE A 88 3.90 10.67 4.24
C PHE A 88 3.16 9.53 4.95
N THR A 89 3.51 8.27 4.68
CA THR A 89 2.89 7.13 5.39
C THR A 89 3.23 7.10 6.88
N VAL A 90 4.47 7.46 7.24
CA VAL A 90 4.88 7.58 8.65
C VAL A 90 4.18 8.77 9.32
N PHE A 91 4.09 9.90 8.62
CA PHE A 91 3.36 11.07 9.11
C PHE A 91 1.87 10.77 9.32
N ALA A 92 1.24 10.00 8.44
CA ALA A 92 -0.15 9.56 8.59
C ALA A 92 -0.32 8.68 9.83
N ALA A 93 0.60 7.74 10.06
CA ALA A 93 0.58 6.89 11.26
C ALA A 93 0.78 7.70 12.54
N TRP A 94 1.70 8.66 12.53
CA TRP A 94 1.91 9.59 13.64
C TRP A 94 0.66 10.45 13.92
N SER A 95 0.02 10.95 12.88
CA SER A 95 -1.22 11.72 12.99
C SER A 95 -2.37 10.87 13.53
N ALA A 96 -2.50 9.62 13.08
CA ALA A 96 -3.51 8.69 13.60
C ALA A 96 -3.28 8.39 15.08
N LEU A 97 -2.02 8.25 15.50
CA LEU A 97 -1.63 8.05 16.89
C LEU A 97 -2.06 9.23 17.77
N GLY A 98 -1.85 10.47 17.31
CA GLY A 98 -2.32 11.65 18.04
C GLY A 98 -3.84 11.63 18.26
N ASN A 99 -4.61 11.30 17.22
CA ASN A 99 -6.08 11.29 17.30
C ASN A 99 -6.65 10.12 18.11
N ILE A 100 -5.92 9.00 18.27
CA ILE A 100 -6.41 7.87 19.08
C ILE A 100 -6.17 8.08 20.58
N PHE A 101 -5.06 8.74 20.95
CA PHE A 101 -4.71 8.98 22.35
C PHE A 101 -5.50 10.14 22.95
N ASP A 102 -5.89 11.09 22.11
CA ASP A 102 -6.72 12.21 22.52
C ASP A 102 -7.85 12.44 21.50
N PRO A 103 -8.86 11.54 21.46
CA PRO A 103 -9.98 11.68 20.53
C PRO A 103 -10.81 12.96 20.81
N ALA A 104 -10.87 13.36 22.09
CA ALA A 104 -11.66 14.48 22.57
C ALA A 104 -10.88 15.80 22.65
N GLY A 105 -9.58 15.84 22.32
CA GLY A 105 -8.76 17.05 22.44
C GLY A 105 -9.24 18.27 21.64
N ALA A 106 -10.10 18.07 20.64
CA ALA A 106 -10.79 19.16 19.95
C ALA A 106 -11.81 19.91 20.86
N PHE A 107 -12.25 19.29 21.96
CA PHE A 107 -13.25 19.77 22.90
C PHE A 107 -12.66 20.21 24.25
N ASP A 108 -11.34 20.16 24.43
CA ASP A 108 -10.63 20.52 25.68
C ASP A 108 -10.88 21.97 26.18
N GLY A 109 -11.53 22.82 25.38
CA GLY A 109 -11.91 24.19 25.73
C GLY A 109 -13.37 24.41 26.13
N GLU A 110 -14.27 23.45 25.85
CA GLU A 110 -15.72 23.58 26.05
C GLU A 110 -16.22 22.55 27.06
N GLY A 111 -16.01 22.81 28.36
CA GLY A 111 -16.82 22.20 29.42
C GLY A 111 -16.79 20.68 29.49
N GLY A 112 -15.60 20.07 29.54
CA GLY A 112 -15.31 18.80 30.21
C GLY A 112 -16.36 17.69 30.07
N VAL A 113 -16.56 17.17 28.86
CA VAL A 113 -17.29 15.91 28.64
C VAL A 113 -16.24 14.82 28.39
N ILE A 114 -15.52 14.42 29.44
CA ILE A 114 -14.23 13.70 29.31
C ILE A 114 -14.29 12.18 29.59
N ASP A 115 -15.41 11.62 30.02
CA ASP A 115 -15.45 10.20 30.42
C ASP A 115 -16.20 9.25 29.45
N GLU A 116 -16.93 9.76 28.45
CA GLU A 116 -17.76 8.93 27.55
C GLU A 116 -17.30 8.92 26.07
N PHE A 117 -16.23 9.65 25.74
CA PHE A 117 -15.69 9.73 24.37
C PHE A 117 -14.58 8.70 24.14
N GLY A 118 -14.88 7.65 23.38
CA GLY A 118 -13.90 6.67 22.92
C GLY A 118 -13.50 6.85 21.46
N ALA A 119 -12.44 6.15 21.05
CA ALA A 119 -12.03 6.07 19.66
C ALA A 119 -13.00 5.18 18.87
N GLY A 120 -13.64 5.75 17.85
CA GLY A 120 -14.52 5.01 16.96
C GLY A 120 -13.78 3.94 16.14
N LEU A 121 -14.53 2.99 15.60
CA LEU A 121 -13.97 1.92 14.76
C LEU A 121 -13.18 2.46 13.57
N GLY A 122 -13.59 3.60 13.01
CA GLY A 122 -12.88 4.27 11.94
C GLY A 122 -11.47 4.71 12.35
N LEU A 123 -11.30 5.34 13.52
CA LEU A 123 -9.98 5.76 14.02
C LEU A 123 -9.07 4.56 14.32
N ILE A 124 -9.61 3.51 14.96
CA ILE A 124 -8.86 2.29 15.28
C ILE A 124 -8.34 1.62 13.99
N LEU A 125 -9.21 1.44 13.01
CA LEU A 125 -8.82 0.84 11.73
C LEU A 125 -7.87 1.73 10.93
N ALA A 126 -8.05 3.06 10.98
CA ALA A 126 -7.13 3.99 10.35
C ALA A 126 -5.73 3.93 10.98
N LEU A 127 -5.62 3.80 12.29
CA LEU A 127 -4.34 3.60 12.98
C LEU A 127 -3.66 2.30 12.52
N ILE A 128 -4.39 1.18 12.56
CA ILE A 128 -3.84 -0.12 12.15
C ILE A 128 -3.39 -0.06 10.69
N ALA A 129 -4.23 0.47 9.80
CA ALA A 129 -3.93 0.61 8.39
C ALA A 129 -2.67 1.46 8.16
N THR A 130 -2.56 2.62 8.78
CA THR A 130 -1.41 3.51 8.61
C THR A 130 -0.12 2.94 9.21
N LEU A 131 -0.18 2.24 10.35
CA LEU A 131 0.97 1.55 10.94
C LEU A 131 1.47 0.42 10.05
N VAL A 132 0.57 -0.43 9.55
CA VAL A 132 0.92 -1.53 8.64
C VAL A 132 1.49 -0.96 7.33
N MET A 133 0.90 0.10 6.81
CA MET A 133 1.36 0.78 5.60
C MET A 133 2.78 1.33 5.77
N ALA A 134 3.02 2.08 6.85
CA ALA A 134 4.33 2.67 7.15
C ALA A 134 5.39 1.58 7.39
N ALA A 135 5.06 0.55 8.17
CA ALA A 135 5.95 -0.57 8.43
C ALA A 135 6.33 -1.30 7.13
N ALA A 136 5.35 -1.61 6.27
CA ALA A 136 5.61 -2.23 4.98
C ALA A 136 6.46 -1.34 4.07
N ALA A 137 6.14 -0.04 4.00
CA ALA A 137 6.86 0.93 3.18
C ALA A 137 8.35 0.99 3.55
N VAL A 138 8.66 1.04 4.85
CA VAL A 138 10.03 1.06 5.40
C VAL A 138 10.73 -0.31 5.30
N ALA A 139 10.02 -1.40 5.60
CA ALA A 139 10.60 -2.74 5.65
C ALA A 139 10.86 -3.34 4.26
N THR A 140 10.11 -2.97 3.23
CA THR A 140 10.26 -3.56 1.88
C THR A 140 11.69 -3.47 1.32
N PRO A 141 12.39 -2.32 1.34
CA PRO A 141 13.78 -2.26 0.88
C PRO A 141 14.76 -3.00 1.79
N LEU A 142 14.38 -3.35 3.02
CA LEU A 142 15.25 -3.97 4.02
C LEU A 142 15.09 -5.50 4.06
N VAL A 143 13.88 -6.01 3.85
CA VAL A 143 13.54 -7.42 4.05
C VAL A 143 13.48 -8.15 2.70
N PRO A 144 14.39 -9.11 2.42
CA PRO A 144 14.42 -9.84 1.14
C PRO A 144 13.10 -10.55 0.80
N ALA A 145 12.40 -11.06 1.82
CA ALA A 145 11.11 -11.73 1.64
C ALA A 145 10.02 -10.80 1.06
N LEU A 146 10.09 -9.50 1.36
CA LEU A 146 9.13 -8.51 0.87
C LEU A 146 9.45 -8.01 -0.54
N LYS A 147 10.70 -8.15 -1.00
CA LYS A 147 11.15 -7.75 -2.34
C LYS A 147 10.69 -8.70 -3.45
N GLY A 148 10.15 -9.87 -3.11
CA GLY A 148 9.62 -10.81 -4.10
C GLY A 148 8.55 -10.15 -4.97
N ALA A 149 8.50 -10.50 -6.26
CA ALA A 149 7.52 -9.94 -7.19
C ALA A 149 6.08 -10.19 -6.70
N LEU A 150 5.24 -9.16 -6.78
CA LEU A 150 3.83 -9.22 -6.43
C LEU A 150 3.07 -10.13 -7.39
N ILE A 151 3.34 -9.97 -8.69
CA ILE A 151 2.82 -10.84 -9.74
C ILE A 151 3.93 -11.81 -10.15
N PRO A 152 3.74 -13.14 -10.00
CA PRO A 152 4.73 -14.12 -10.42
C PRO A 152 5.03 -13.98 -11.92
N ALA A 153 6.29 -14.12 -12.30
CA ALA A 153 6.64 -14.24 -13.70
C ALA A 153 5.92 -15.47 -14.30
N ALA A 154 5.52 -15.37 -15.58
CA ALA A 154 5.01 -16.52 -16.30
C ALA A 154 6.01 -17.67 -16.15
N ARG A 155 5.56 -18.82 -15.65
CA ARG A 155 6.42 -19.99 -15.48
C ARG A 155 7.09 -20.28 -16.83
N PRO A 156 8.39 -20.62 -16.85
CA PRO A 156 9.01 -21.16 -18.05
C PRO A 156 8.13 -22.29 -18.57
N ALA A 157 7.81 -22.28 -19.87
CA ALA A 157 7.19 -23.43 -20.49
C ALA A 157 8.05 -24.65 -20.12
N ALA A 158 7.42 -25.68 -19.56
CA ALA A 158 8.13 -26.89 -19.15
C ALA A 158 9.00 -27.35 -20.33
N PRO A 159 10.28 -27.74 -20.10
CA PRO A 159 11.11 -28.31 -21.15
C PRO A 159 10.32 -29.42 -21.83
N GLN A 160 10.08 -29.29 -23.14
CA GLN A 160 9.43 -30.34 -23.93
C GLN A 160 10.20 -31.66 -23.67
N PRO A 161 9.55 -32.74 -23.20
CA PRO A 161 10.22 -33.97 -22.76
C PRO A 161 11.01 -34.70 -23.86
N TYR A 162 10.88 -34.29 -25.11
CA TYR A 162 11.71 -34.77 -26.21
C TYR A 162 12.38 -33.56 -26.86
N GLY A 163 13.70 -33.45 -26.67
CA GLY A 163 14.53 -32.62 -27.52
C GLY A 163 14.21 -32.95 -28.97
N GLY A 164 13.92 -31.91 -29.76
CA GLY A 164 13.80 -32.04 -31.20
C GLY A 164 15.09 -32.63 -31.74
N GLN A 165 15.08 -33.93 -31.98
CA GLN A 165 16.12 -34.63 -32.70
C GLN A 165 16.24 -33.95 -34.07
N PRO A 166 17.41 -33.46 -34.49
CA PRO A 166 17.58 -33.05 -35.87
C PRO A 166 17.29 -34.30 -36.71
N GLN A 167 16.24 -34.24 -37.52
CA GLN A 167 15.87 -35.29 -38.46
C GLN A 167 17.08 -35.49 -39.38
N GLY A 168 17.88 -36.49 -39.08
CA GLY A 168 18.98 -36.94 -39.91
C GLY A 168 18.43 -37.32 -41.26
N GLY A 169 18.66 -36.45 -42.25
CA GLY A 169 18.38 -36.72 -43.65
C GLY A 169 19.30 -37.82 -44.14
N TYR A 170 18.76 -39.02 -44.25
CA TYR A 170 19.40 -40.15 -44.90
C TYR A 170 19.49 -39.91 -46.41
N GLY A 171 20.72 -39.92 -46.91
CA GLY A 171 21.13 -40.61 -48.15
C GLY A 171 20.75 -40.00 -49.50
N TYR A 172 21.75 -39.44 -50.19
CA TYR A 172 21.94 -39.70 -51.63
C TYR A 172 23.44 -39.70 -51.96
N PRO A 173 24.04 -40.86 -52.25
CA PRO A 173 25.37 -40.95 -52.83
C PRO A 173 25.24 -40.82 -54.35
N GLY A 174 25.77 -39.74 -54.91
CA GLY A 174 25.98 -39.62 -56.35
C GLY A 174 25.45 -38.32 -56.94
N ALA A 175 26.32 -37.33 -57.03
CA ALA A 175 26.34 -36.42 -58.17
C ALA A 175 27.79 -35.93 -58.35
N GLN A 176 28.32 -36.25 -59.53
CA GLN A 176 29.69 -36.07 -59.99
C GLN A 176 30.24 -34.64 -59.85
N GLN A 177 31.54 -34.59 -59.55
CA GLN A 177 32.44 -33.51 -59.97
C GLN A 177 32.36 -33.27 -61.47
N GLN A 178 32.52 -32.01 -61.92
CA GLN A 178 33.32 -31.58 -63.10
C GLN A 178 33.05 -30.10 -63.43
N PRO A 179 33.95 -29.44 -64.19
CA PRO A 179 35.35 -29.12 -63.92
C PRO A 179 35.54 -27.66 -63.44
#